data_AF-A0A6J7USU1-F1
#
_entry.id   AF-A0A6J7USU1-F1
#
_cell.length_a   1.000
_cell.length_b   1.000
_cell.length_c   1.000
_cell.angle_alpha   90.00
_cell.angle_beta   90.00
_cell.angle_gamma   90.00
#
_symmetry.space_group_name_H-M   'P 1'
#
loop_
_entity.id
_entity.type
_entity.pdbx_description
1 polymer ?
#
loop_
_entity_poly.entity_id
_entity_poly.type
_entity_poly.pdbx_seq_one_letter_code
_entity_poly.pdbx_strand_id
1 'polypeptide(L)'
;MLDPDLGASEPGPQPEAFARIENHYFVNGGFFESENQLLQGVDLIRHIPAVIVQGRYDVVCPMRSAWDLHRAWPEAELIVNTYAGHSMFDPENAASLKAACDRFR
;
A
#
# COMPACT_ATOMS: atom_id res chain seq x y z
N MET A 1 -3.96 5.18 40.16
CA MET A 1 -2.72 5.97 40.23
C MET A 1 -2.08 5.91 38.86
N LEU A 2 -1.97 7.06 38.18
CA LEU A 2 -1.19 7.19 36.95
C LEU A 2 0.28 7.35 37.35
N ASP A 3 1.17 6.61 36.70
CA ASP A 3 2.60 6.72 36.88
C ASP A 3 3.09 8.07 36.33
N PRO A 4 3.66 8.96 37.15
CA PRO A 4 4.07 10.30 36.75
C PRO A 4 5.38 10.34 35.94
N ASP A 5 6.01 9.20 35.65
CA ASP A 5 7.31 9.14 34.96
C ASP A 5 7.25 8.44 33.59
N LEU A 6 6.12 8.52 32.87
CA LEU A 6 6.09 8.28 31.43
C LEU A 6 6.82 9.46 30.73
N GLY A 7 8.14 9.40 30.79
CA GLY A 7 9.06 10.35 30.20
C GLY A 7 8.75 10.62 28.73
N ALA A 8 9.03 11.86 28.33
CA ALA A 8 8.84 12.41 27.00
C ALA A 8 8.93 11.36 25.88
N SER A 9 7.78 11.01 25.31
CA SER A 9 7.75 10.35 24.02
C SER A 9 8.42 11.27 23.01
N GLU A 10 9.41 10.76 22.28
CA GLU A 10 9.89 11.33 21.01
C GLU A 10 8.70 11.94 20.24
N PRO A 11 8.80 13.15 19.67
CA PRO A 11 7.67 13.73 18.96
C PRO A 11 7.27 12.77 17.85
N GLY A 12 6.10 12.15 18.01
CA GLY A 12 5.52 11.26 17.02
C GLY A 12 5.38 11.97 15.68
N PRO A 13 5.16 11.23 14.58
CA PRO A 13 5.04 11.80 13.25
C PRO A 13 4.11 13.00 13.27
N GLN A 14 4.60 14.16 12.84
CA GLN A 14 3.83 15.40 12.79
C GLN A 14 2.72 15.22 11.74
N PRO A 15 1.44 15.01 12.15
CA PRO A 15 0.39 14.61 11.21
C PRO A 15 0.14 15.68 10.15
N GLU A 16 0.39 16.95 10.50
CA GLU A 16 0.32 18.08 9.59
C GLU A 16 1.37 18.02 8.48
N ALA A 17 2.62 17.64 8.80
CA ALA A 17 3.66 17.51 7.80
C ALA A 17 3.31 16.41 6.79
N PHE A 18 2.83 15.26 7.27
CA PHE A 18 2.37 14.15 6.44
C PHE A 18 1.19 14.57 5.54
N ALA A 19 0.15 15.17 6.13
CA ALA A 19 -1.02 15.64 5.38
C ALA A 19 -0.68 16.67 4.30
N ARG A 20 0.26 17.58 4.57
CA ARG A 20 0.73 18.56 3.57
C ARG A 20 1.45 17.90 2.40
N ILE A 21 2.27 16.88 2.67
CA ILE A 21 2.98 16.15 1.63
C ILE A 21 1.98 15.33 0.80
N GLU A 22 1.08 14.57 1.44
CA GLU A 22 0.03 13.82 0.73
C GLU A 22 -0.82 14.73 -0.16
N ASN A 23 -1.34 15.82 0.41
CA ASN A 23 -2.15 16.78 -0.32
C ASN A 23 -1.38 17.35 -1.53
N HIS A 24 -0.10 17.69 -1.35
CA HIS A 24 0.73 18.20 -2.43
C HIS A 24 0.82 17.24 -3.61
N TYR A 25 1.04 15.94 -3.37
CA TYR A 25 1.06 14.95 -4.45
C TYR A 25 -0.32 14.73 -5.06
N PHE A 26 -1.39 14.73 -4.25
CA PHE A 26 -2.76 14.53 -4.74
C PHE A 26 -3.23 15.67 -5.65
N VAL A 27 -3.03 16.93 -5.24
CA VAL A 27 -3.50 18.09 -6.04
C VAL A 27 -2.69 18.28 -7.33
N ASN A 28 -1.49 17.69 -7.42
CA ASN A 28 -0.66 17.70 -8.62
C ASN A 28 -0.76 16.40 -9.44
N GLY A 29 -1.73 15.52 -9.14
CA GLY A 29 -1.93 14.27 -9.89
C GLY A 29 -0.71 13.35 -9.88
N GLY A 30 0.05 13.35 -8.78
CA GLY A 30 1.29 12.57 -8.66
C GLY A 30 2.43 13.03 -9.57
N PHE A 31 2.30 14.19 -10.24
CA PHE A 31 3.22 14.69 -11.27
C PHE A 31 3.36 13.77 -12.48
N PHE A 32 2.33 12.95 -12.75
CA PHE A 32 2.26 12.12 -13.95
C PHE A 32 1.82 12.92 -15.17
N GLU A 33 2.24 12.46 -16.35
CA GLU A 33 1.79 12.99 -17.64
C GLU A 33 0.33 12.59 -17.94
N SER A 34 -0.15 11.49 -17.37
CA SER A 34 -1.55 11.04 -17.48
C SER A 34 -2.00 10.23 -16.26
N GLU A 35 -3.33 10.18 -16.03
CA GLU A 35 -3.92 9.48 -14.87
C GLU A 35 -3.59 7.97 -14.81
N ASN A 36 -3.42 7.32 -15.97
CA ASN A 36 -3.19 5.88 -16.06
C ASN A 36 -1.73 5.53 -16.38
N GLN A 37 -0.79 6.47 -16.23
CA GLN A 37 0.60 6.29 -16.63
C GLN A 37 1.25 5.03 -16.02
N LEU A 38 0.94 4.71 -14.76
CA LEU A 38 1.46 3.50 -14.12
C LEU A 38 0.98 2.22 -14.80
N LEU A 39 -0.32 2.10 -15.08
CA LEU A 39 -0.90 0.94 -15.76
C LEU A 39 -0.40 0.81 -17.20
N GLN A 40 -0.24 1.94 -17.90
CA GLN A 40 0.32 1.99 -19.26
C GLN A 40 1.81 1.59 -19.29
N GLY A 41 2.53 1.86 -18.21
CA GLY A 41 3.96 1.55 -18.07
C GLY A 41 4.26 0.15 -17.53
N VAL A 42 3.25 -0.65 -17.18
CA VAL A 42 3.44 -1.97 -16.53
C VAL A 42 4.34 -2.91 -17.34
N ASP A 43 4.28 -2.88 -18.67
CA ASP A 43 5.09 -3.76 -19.52
C ASP A 43 6.60 -3.64 -19.26
N LEU A 44 7.07 -2.48 -18.79
CA LEU A 44 8.47 -2.26 -18.43
C LEU A 44 8.94 -3.14 -17.26
N ILE A 45 8.02 -3.59 -16.39
CA ILE A 45 8.34 -4.33 -15.16
C ILE A 45 7.77 -5.75 -15.13
N ARG A 46 7.05 -6.19 -16.17
CA ARG A 46 6.38 -7.51 -16.17
C ARG A 46 7.29 -8.72 -15.94
N HIS A 47 8.58 -8.56 -16.25
CA HIS A 47 9.61 -9.58 -16.05
C HIS A 47 10.06 -9.72 -14.59
N ILE A 48 9.66 -8.79 -13.70
CA ILE A 48 9.99 -8.81 -12.28
C ILE A 48 8.97 -9.72 -11.55
N PRO A 49 9.41 -10.70 -10.75
CA PRO A 49 8.49 -11.46 -9.90
C PRO A 49 7.79 -10.56 -8.88
N ALA A 50 6.46 -10.63 -8.80
CA ALA A 50 5.66 -9.74 -7.95
C ALA A 50 4.48 -10.44 -7.28
N VAL A 51 4.11 -9.95 -6.09
CA VAL A 51 2.90 -10.33 -5.34
C VAL A 51 2.17 -9.04 -4.96
N ILE A 52 0.87 -8.98 -5.24
CA ILE A 52 -0.03 -7.88 -4.90
C ILE A 52 -0.91 -8.37 -3.74
N VAL A 53 -0.79 -7.75 -2.57
CA VAL A 53 -1.61 -8.06 -1.39
C VAL A 53 -2.61 -6.93 -1.19
N GLN A 54 -3.90 -7.25 -1.19
CA GLN A 54 -4.99 -6.26 -1.07
C GLN A 54 -6.03 -6.71 -0.04
N GLY A 55 -6.36 -5.84 0.91
CA GLY A 55 -7.52 -6.04 1.78
C GLY A 55 -8.83 -5.83 1.02
N ARG A 56 -9.77 -6.77 1.17
CA ARG A 56 -11.11 -6.72 0.53
C ARG A 56 -11.88 -5.46 0.90
N TYR A 57 -11.71 -4.98 2.14
CA TYR A 57 -12.42 -3.83 2.70
C TYR A 57 -11.52 -2.59 2.83
N ASP A 58 -10.46 -2.49 2.04
CA ASP A 58 -9.67 -1.26 1.92
C ASP A 58 -10.52 -0.13 1.33
N VAL A 59 -10.78 0.89 2.14
CA VAL A 59 -11.54 2.10 1.76
C VAL A 59 -10.63 3.28 1.38
N VAL A 60 -9.31 3.16 1.59
CA VAL A 60 -8.31 4.18 1.26
C VAL A 60 -7.84 4.00 -0.18
N CYS A 61 -7.49 2.77 -0.54
CA CYS A 61 -7.13 2.36 -1.90
C CYS A 61 -8.06 1.21 -2.33
N PRO A 62 -9.21 1.53 -2.96
CA PRO A 62 -10.21 0.52 -3.29
C PRO A 62 -9.64 -0.64 -4.13
N MET A 63 -10.17 -1.84 -3.90
CA MET A 63 -9.75 -3.11 -4.55
C MET A 63 -9.61 -3.00 -6.07
N ARG A 64 -10.42 -2.14 -6.71
CA ARG A 64 -10.36 -1.88 -8.15
C ARG A 64 -8.94 -1.62 -8.65
N SER A 65 -8.12 -0.85 -7.94
CA SER A 65 -6.75 -0.54 -8.38
C SER A 65 -5.85 -1.78 -8.40
N ALA A 66 -5.94 -2.64 -7.38
CA ALA A 66 -5.20 -3.90 -7.34
C ALA A 66 -5.64 -4.87 -8.45
N TRP A 67 -6.95 -4.91 -8.73
CA TRP A 67 -7.50 -5.71 -9.82
C TRP A 67 -7.07 -5.22 -11.20
N ASP A 68 -7.16 -3.91 -11.45
CA ASP A 68 -6.75 -3.31 -12.72
C ASP A 68 -5.24 -3.50 -12.95
N LEU A 69 -4.42 -3.40 -11.89
CA LEU A 69 -2.99 -3.72 -11.95
C LEU A 69 -2.74 -5.19 -12.29
N HIS A 70 -3.40 -6.14 -11.61
CA HIS A 70 -3.22 -7.57 -11.90
C HIS A 70 -3.66 -7.93 -13.33
N ARG A 71 -4.70 -7.27 -13.86
CA ARG A 71 -5.11 -7.46 -15.25
C ARG A 71 -4.07 -6.95 -16.26
N ALA A 72 -3.36 -5.88 -15.93
CA ALA A 72 -2.26 -5.35 -16.75
C ALA A 72 -0.95 -6.14 -16.54
N TRP A 73 -0.75 -6.72 -15.35
CA TRP A 73 0.42 -7.48 -14.93
C TRP A 73 0.03 -8.92 -14.55
N PRO A 74 -0.35 -9.78 -15.52
CA PRO A 74 -0.86 -11.12 -15.25
C PRO A 74 0.17 -12.07 -14.62
N GLU A 75 1.47 -11.77 -14.72
CA GLU A 75 2.54 -12.50 -14.07
C GLU A 75 2.58 -12.29 -12.55
N ALA A 76 2.01 -11.18 -12.04
CA ALA A 76 1.97 -10.90 -10.61
C ALA A 76 0.87 -11.74 -9.93
N GLU A 77 1.20 -12.34 -8.79
CA GLU A 77 0.22 -13.07 -7.96
C GLU A 77 -0.67 -12.07 -7.22
N LEU A 78 -2.00 -12.20 -7.32
CA LEU A 78 -2.94 -11.37 -6.56
C LEU A 78 -3.51 -12.14 -5.37
N ILE A 79 -3.26 -11.64 -4.16
CA ILE A 79 -3.81 -12.14 -2.90
C ILE A 79 -4.83 -11.13 -2.37
N VAL A 80 -6.09 -11.55 -2.25
CA VAL A 80 -7.16 -10.73 -1.68
C VAL A 80 -7.54 -11.26 -0.30
N ASN A 81 -7.24 -10.49 0.74
CA ASN A 81 -7.53 -10.84 2.13
C ASN A 81 -8.95 -10.44 2.49
N THR A 82 -9.75 -11.41 2.96
CA THR A 82 -11.19 -11.21 3.13
C THR A 82 -11.50 -10.34 4.34
N TYR A 83 -10.71 -10.44 5.42
CA TYR A 83 -10.94 -9.74 6.68
C TYR A 83 -9.87 -8.69 6.97
N ALA A 84 -9.43 -7.96 5.93
CA ALA A 84 -8.44 -6.89 6.03
C ALA A 84 -8.87 -5.62 5.29
N GLY A 85 -8.37 -4.48 5.78
CA GLY A 85 -8.49 -3.16 5.18
C GLY A 85 -7.16 -2.71 4.56
N HIS A 86 -6.86 -1.42 4.74
CA HIS A 86 -5.70 -0.76 4.14
C HIS A 86 -4.36 -1.10 4.82
N SER A 87 -4.40 -1.34 6.14
CA SER A 87 -3.17 -1.38 6.93
C SER A 87 -2.35 -2.61 6.58
N MET A 88 -1.05 -2.42 6.34
CA MET A 88 -0.11 -3.55 6.25
C MET A 88 -0.04 -4.37 7.54
N PHE A 89 -0.45 -3.77 8.67
CA PHE A 89 -0.47 -4.42 9.98
C PHE A 89 -1.79 -5.15 10.27
N ASP A 90 -2.77 -5.13 9.36
CA ASP A 90 -3.91 -6.03 9.47
C ASP A 90 -3.41 -7.48 9.48
N PRO A 91 -3.89 -8.36 10.38
CA PRO A 91 -3.29 -9.70 10.56
C PRO A 91 -3.17 -10.53 9.28
N GLU A 92 -4.17 -10.50 8.41
CA GLU A 92 -4.13 -11.22 7.12
C GLU A 92 -3.14 -10.60 6.13
N ASN A 93 -3.06 -9.26 6.06
CA ASN A 93 -2.11 -8.55 5.22
C ASN A 93 -0.67 -8.85 5.67
N ALA A 94 -0.40 -8.71 6.98
CA ALA A 94 0.92 -8.99 7.55
C ALA A 94 1.35 -10.44 7.30
N ALA A 95 0.44 -11.41 7.47
CA ALA A 95 0.72 -12.82 7.20
C ALA A 95 1.04 -13.08 5.71
N SER A 96 0.25 -12.49 4.80
CA SER A 96 0.44 -12.63 3.35
C SER A 96 1.74 -11.99 2.88
N LEU A 97 2.04 -10.78 3.35
CA LEU A 97 3.29 -10.07 3.05
C LEU A 97 4.51 -10.84 3.56
N LYS A 98 4.45 -11.36 4.79
CA LYS A 98 5.54 -12.19 5.34
C LYS A 98 5.76 -13.44 4.51
N ALA A 99 4.69 -14.17 4.16
CA ALA A 99 4.78 -15.38 3.36
C ALA A 99 5.36 -15.10 1.95
N ALA A 100 4.99 -13.98 1.34
CA ALA A 100 5.57 -13.54 0.06
C ALA A 100 7.08 -13.25 0.19
N CYS A 101 7.49 -12.49 1.21
CA CYS A 101 8.90 -12.20 1.45
C CYS A 101 9.73 -13.47 1.72
N ASP A 102 9.20 -14.43 2.47
CA ASP A 102 9.89 -15.69 2.76
C ASP A 102 10.11 -16.54 1.48
N ARG A 103 9.25 -16.40 0.45
CA ARG A 103 9.37 -17.09 -0.85
C ARG A 103 10.40 -16.48 -1.79
N PHE A 104 10.70 -15.17 -1.67
CA PHE A 104 11.63 -14.45 -2.54
C PHE A 104 13.08 -14.44 -2.03
N ARG A 105 13.38 -15.18 -0.96
CA ARG A 105 14.73 -15.31 -0.40
C ARG A 105 15.72 -16.00 -1.33
#